data_AF-A0A954K723-F1
#
_entry.id   AF-A0A954K723-F1
#
_cell.length_a   1.000
_cell.length_b   1.000
_cell.length_c   1.000
_cell.angle_alpha   90.00
_cell.angle_beta   90.00
_cell.angle_gamma   90.00
#
_symmetry.space_group_name_H-M   'P 1'
#
loop_
_entity.id
_entity.type
_entity.pdbx_description
1 polymer ?
#
loop_
_entity_poly.entity_id
_entity_poly.type
_entity_poly.pdbx_seq_one_letter_code
_entity_poly.pdbx_strand_id
1 'polypeptide(L)'
;MSSSLMAQTEEEVTASRLKGVEFLKSQQKEDGSWEFEGHPVGITALCTMALLENGVPVNDPLIQKGRLFVLKDSEKLKSTYDLSLAILLLSRIGNRDDKAEIRRFAARLIAGQTTTGGWSYTCPLASASSLNNPRGRPKLGTSPGDNSCTQFAVLGLWTASRSNINIDDPMIGVARRFVETQNEDGGWSYKLPTEEMKEPSRNSMTLAGLFCLTVARATKIRSMSQDILKEAGTREETKKEGDTLISDPIFAKGLEMAGEYAAGINASSARYFLWSTERVGVLLGLENLGKTDWFSKGASALIQTQKEDGSWEDSRGKLAETAFAILFLRKANLGSDISRMLNGEPEKKFQIYTQEKKPEFETLQAAVAAAKAGDLIRVNGDGPFGVPHLEID
;
A
#
# COMPACT_ATOMS: atom_id res chain seq x y z
N MET A 1 -29.02 20.29 3.02
CA MET A 1 -29.38 19.19 3.94
C MET A 1 -28.20 18.23 3.97
N SER A 2 -27.50 18.11 5.09
CA SER A 2 -26.39 17.18 5.25
C SER A 2 -26.96 15.76 5.31
N SER A 3 -26.87 15.02 4.21
CA SER A 3 -27.10 13.59 4.20
C SER A 3 -26.03 12.98 5.11
N SER A 4 -26.37 12.64 6.36
CA SER A 4 -25.46 11.83 7.18
C SER A 4 -25.25 10.53 6.43
N LEU A 5 -24.02 10.28 5.98
CA LEU A 5 -23.61 9.01 5.39
C LEU A 5 -24.01 7.90 6.38
N MET A 6 -25.03 7.11 6.05
CA MET A 6 -25.45 6.00 6.90
C MET A 6 -24.38 4.91 6.84
N ALA A 7 -24.13 4.27 7.99
CA ALA A 7 -23.26 3.10 8.06
C ALA A 7 -23.82 2.00 7.15
N GLN A 8 -23.01 1.53 6.22
CA GLN A 8 -23.38 0.52 5.22
C GLN A 8 -23.29 -0.87 5.85
N THR A 9 -24.15 -1.80 5.44
CA THR A 9 -24.03 -3.19 5.89
C THR A 9 -22.84 -3.88 5.22
N GLU A 10 -22.37 -4.98 5.81
CA GLU A 10 -21.27 -5.76 5.24
C GLU A 10 -21.65 -6.36 3.87
N GLU A 11 -22.92 -6.68 3.67
CA GLU A 11 -23.48 -7.13 2.40
C GLU A 11 -23.44 -6.03 1.34
N GLU A 12 -23.81 -4.79 1.66
CA GLU A 12 -23.77 -3.65 0.73
C GLU A 12 -22.35 -3.35 0.27
N VAL A 13 -21.40 -3.32 1.23
CA VAL A 13 -19.97 -3.16 0.96
C VAL A 13 -19.46 -4.27 0.05
N THR A 14 -19.82 -5.53 0.35
CA THR A 14 -19.40 -6.67 -0.45
C THR A 14 -19.99 -6.63 -1.85
N ALA A 15 -21.29 -6.34 -1.99
CA ALA A 15 -21.96 -6.26 -3.28
C ALA A 15 -21.35 -5.16 -4.16
N SER A 16 -21.10 -3.97 -3.61
CA SER A 16 -20.46 -2.87 -4.33
C SER A 16 -19.04 -3.23 -4.77
N ARG A 17 -18.25 -3.82 -3.87
CA ARG A 17 -16.89 -4.28 -4.17
C ARG A 17 -16.87 -5.30 -5.31
N LEU A 18 -17.75 -6.30 -5.28
CA LEU A 18 -17.81 -7.35 -6.30
C LEU A 18 -18.23 -6.81 -7.68
N LYS A 19 -19.12 -5.81 -7.75
CA LYS A 19 -19.42 -5.13 -9.02
C LYS A 19 -18.19 -4.45 -9.62
N GLY A 20 -17.35 -3.81 -8.79
CA GLY A 20 -16.09 -3.21 -9.24
C GLY A 20 -15.06 -4.25 -9.69
N VAL A 21 -15.03 -5.42 -9.04
CA VAL A 21 -14.20 -6.57 -9.47
C VAL A 21 -14.62 -7.04 -10.85
N GLU A 22 -15.91 -7.27 -11.10
CA GLU A 22 -16.41 -7.70 -12.41
C GLU A 22 -16.18 -6.66 -13.49
N PHE A 23 -16.32 -5.37 -13.17
CA PHE A 23 -15.91 -4.30 -14.07
C PHE A 23 -14.44 -4.46 -14.49
N LEU A 24 -13.49 -4.52 -13.55
CA LEU A 24 -12.08 -4.63 -13.91
C LEU A 24 -11.77 -5.89 -14.73
N LYS A 25 -12.39 -7.03 -14.40
CA LYS A 25 -12.24 -8.27 -15.20
C LYS A 25 -12.69 -8.06 -16.64
N SER A 26 -13.82 -7.39 -16.85
CA SER A 26 -14.36 -7.12 -18.19
C SER A 26 -13.48 -6.21 -19.06
N GLN A 27 -12.58 -5.44 -18.43
CA GLN A 27 -11.74 -4.46 -19.13
C GLN A 27 -10.36 -5.01 -19.54
N GLN A 28 -9.99 -6.24 -19.13
CA GLN A 28 -8.71 -6.81 -19.54
C GLN A 28 -8.72 -7.15 -21.02
N LYS A 29 -7.69 -6.70 -21.76
CA LYS A 29 -7.46 -7.07 -23.16
C LYS A 29 -6.93 -8.49 -23.28
N GLU A 30 -7.00 -9.05 -24.49
CA GLU A 30 -6.54 -10.43 -24.77
C GLU A 30 -5.07 -10.67 -24.37
N ASP A 31 -4.22 -9.64 -24.52
CA ASP A 31 -2.80 -9.65 -24.19
C ASP A 31 -2.49 -9.49 -22.70
N GLY A 32 -3.52 -9.33 -21.85
CA GLY A 32 -3.40 -9.19 -20.41
C GLY A 32 -3.37 -7.75 -19.89
N SER A 33 -3.30 -6.76 -20.79
CA SER A 33 -3.22 -5.36 -20.41
C SER A 33 -4.56 -4.73 -20.08
N TRP A 34 -4.50 -3.60 -19.36
CA TRP A 34 -5.57 -2.61 -19.32
C TRP A 34 -5.09 -1.34 -20.02
N GLU A 35 -5.98 -0.68 -20.76
CA GLU A 35 -5.62 0.49 -21.57
C GLU A 35 -5.54 1.76 -20.74
N PHE A 36 -4.34 2.33 -20.66
CA PHE A 36 -4.11 3.62 -20.02
C PHE A 36 -2.92 4.33 -20.66
N GLU A 37 -3.16 5.55 -21.12
CA GLU A 37 -2.15 6.33 -21.85
C GLU A 37 -0.95 6.65 -20.95
N GLY A 38 0.27 6.44 -21.48
CA GLY A 38 1.53 6.76 -20.80
C GLY A 38 1.96 5.80 -19.68
N HIS A 39 1.05 4.99 -19.12
CA HIS A 39 1.33 4.07 -18.00
C HIS A 39 0.74 2.66 -18.18
N PRO A 40 0.95 1.98 -19.32
CA PRO A 40 0.35 0.66 -19.58
C PRO A 40 0.80 -0.41 -18.57
N VAL A 41 2.06 -0.37 -18.13
CA VAL A 41 2.58 -1.29 -17.11
C VAL A 41 2.01 -0.95 -15.74
N GLY A 42 1.99 0.34 -15.36
CA GLY A 42 1.48 0.80 -14.08
C GLY A 42 0.01 0.43 -13.89
N ILE A 43 -0.86 0.74 -14.86
CA ILE A 43 -2.29 0.43 -14.75
C ILE A 43 -2.53 -1.08 -14.72
N THR A 44 -1.81 -1.85 -15.54
CA THR A 44 -1.98 -3.31 -15.60
C THR A 44 -1.58 -3.93 -14.27
N ALA A 45 -0.47 -3.46 -13.68
CA ALA A 45 -0.03 -3.90 -12.37
C ALA A 45 -1.06 -3.54 -11.27
N LEU A 46 -1.61 -2.33 -11.27
CA LEU A 46 -2.62 -1.89 -10.31
C LEU A 46 -3.92 -2.70 -10.41
N CYS A 47 -4.48 -2.86 -11.62
CA CYS A 47 -5.71 -3.62 -11.83
C CYS A 47 -5.53 -5.10 -11.47
N THR A 48 -4.42 -5.72 -11.89
CA THR A 48 -4.12 -7.12 -11.55
C THR A 48 -3.97 -7.30 -10.04
N MET A 49 -3.24 -6.40 -9.37
CA MET A 49 -3.10 -6.42 -7.91
C MET A 49 -4.45 -6.23 -7.21
N ALA A 50 -5.28 -5.29 -7.66
CA ALA A 50 -6.59 -5.05 -7.07
C ALA A 50 -7.50 -6.28 -7.18
N LEU A 51 -7.46 -7.01 -8.28
CA LEU A 51 -8.19 -8.27 -8.46
C LEU A 51 -7.64 -9.39 -7.56
N LEU A 52 -6.31 -9.51 -7.45
CA LEU A 52 -5.66 -10.48 -6.56
C LEU A 52 -6.05 -10.26 -5.09
N GLU A 53 -5.96 -9.03 -4.60
CA GLU A 53 -6.33 -8.66 -3.21
C GLU A 53 -7.83 -8.87 -2.94
N ASN A 54 -8.65 -8.86 -4.00
CA ASN A 54 -10.08 -9.14 -3.96
C ASN A 54 -10.45 -10.62 -4.13
N GLY A 55 -9.47 -11.52 -4.13
CA GLY A 55 -9.66 -12.97 -4.05
C GLY A 55 -9.66 -13.70 -5.39
N VAL A 56 -9.29 -13.04 -6.49
CA VAL A 56 -9.01 -13.77 -7.74
C VAL A 56 -7.76 -14.63 -7.54
N PRO A 57 -7.80 -15.96 -7.78
CA PRO A 57 -6.67 -16.84 -7.50
C PRO A 57 -5.39 -16.44 -8.27
N VAL A 58 -4.23 -16.62 -7.63
CA VAL A 58 -2.94 -16.29 -8.25
C VAL A 58 -2.68 -17.06 -9.54
N ASN A 59 -3.20 -18.28 -9.67
CA ASN A 59 -3.07 -19.14 -10.85
C ASN A 59 -4.17 -18.89 -11.91
N ASP A 60 -5.11 -17.97 -11.66
CA ASP A 60 -6.13 -17.61 -12.64
C ASP A 60 -5.46 -17.06 -13.92
N PRO A 61 -5.90 -17.49 -15.12
CA PRO A 61 -5.36 -16.98 -16.39
C PRO A 61 -5.36 -15.45 -16.49
N LEU A 62 -6.35 -14.77 -15.90
CA LEU A 62 -6.44 -13.32 -15.86
C LEU A 62 -5.24 -12.70 -15.13
N ILE A 63 -4.90 -13.24 -13.95
CA ILE A 63 -3.78 -12.77 -13.13
C ILE A 63 -2.45 -13.06 -13.83
N GLN A 64 -2.32 -14.26 -14.39
CA GLN A 64 -1.09 -14.66 -15.09
C GLN A 64 -0.84 -13.83 -16.35
N LYS A 65 -1.89 -13.49 -17.12
CA LYS A 65 -1.78 -12.60 -18.28
C LYS A 65 -1.32 -11.19 -17.87
N GLY A 66 -1.90 -10.62 -16.81
CA GLY A 66 -1.47 -9.31 -16.28
C GLY A 66 0.00 -9.32 -15.86
N ARG A 67 0.45 -10.36 -15.15
CA ARG A 67 1.87 -10.57 -14.81
C ARG A 67 2.77 -10.62 -16.05
N LEU A 68 2.41 -11.44 -17.04
CA LEU A 68 3.21 -11.62 -18.24
C LEU A 68 3.33 -10.32 -19.04
N PHE A 69 2.26 -9.52 -19.11
CA PHE A 69 2.31 -8.20 -19.73
C PHE A 69 3.29 -7.28 -18.99
N VAL A 70 3.20 -7.19 -17.65
CA VAL A 70 4.12 -6.38 -16.83
C VAL A 70 5.58 -6.78 -17.05
N LEU A 71 5.88 -8.07 -17.16
CA LEU A 71 7.25 -8.54 -17.43
C LEU A 71 7.71 -8.17 -18.84
N LYS A 72 6.85 -8.38 -19.85
CA LYS A 72 7.14 -8.15 -21.27
C LYS A 72 7.52 -6.69 -21.57
N ASP A 73 6.84 -5.71 -20.98
CA ASP A 73 7.03 -4.29 -21.30
C ASP A 73 7.88 -3.53 -20.26
N SER A 74 8.79 -4.24 -19.57
CA SER A 74 9.50 -3.67 -18.42
C SER A 74 10.94 -3.25 -18.68
N GLU A 75 11.52 -3.59 -19.83
CA GLU A 75 12.97 -3.40 -20.08
C GLU A 75 13.39 -1.94 -19.88
N LYS A 76 12.63 -1.00 -20.45
CA LYS A 76 12.91 0.44 -20.38
C LYS A 76 12.05 1.20 -19.36
N LEU A 77 11.36 0.48 -18.49
CA LEU A 77 10.46 1.06 -17.50
C LEU A 77 11.18 2.02 -16.55
N LYS A 78 10.75 3.28 -16.52
CA LYS A 78 11.36 4.33 -15.71
C LYS A 78 10.37 5.09 -14.83
N SER A 79 9.08 5.00 -15.10
CA SER A 79 8.09 5.72 -14.29
C SER A 79 8.12 5.23 -12.86
N THR A 80 8.18 6.15 -11.90
CA THR A 80 8.17 5.82 -10.48
C THR A 80 6.91 5.05 -10.08
N TYR A 81 5.75 5.40 -10.65
CA TYR A 81 4.50 4.68 -10.42
C TYR A 81 4.57 3.25 -10.96
N ASP A 82 4.94 3.09 -12.23
CA ASP A 82 4.95 1.79 -12.89
C ASP A 82 5.97 0.84 -12.24
N LEU A 83 7.16 1.33 -11.91
CA LEU A 83 8.17 0.56 -11.19
C LEU A 83 7.64 0.05 -9.85
N SER A 84 6.99 0.93 -9.09
CA SER A 84 6.48 0.60 -7.75
C SER A 84 5.33 -0.40 -7.81
N LEU A 85 4.38 -0.18 -8.73
CA LEU A 85 3.22 -1.06 -8.93
C LEU A 85 3.64 -2.43 -9.49
N ALA A 86 4.60 -2.47 -10.43
CA ALA A 86 5.15 -3.73 -10.93
C ALA A 86 5.81 -4.54 -9.81
N ILE A 87 6.62 -3.89 -8.95
CA ILE A 87 7.23 -4.55 -7.79
C ILE A 87 6.14 -5.13 -6.86
N LEU A 88 5.09 -4.36 -6.57
CA LEU A 88 3.99 -4.80 -5.72
C LEU A 88 3.32 -6.05 -6.29
N LEU A 89 2.91 -6.01 -7.55
CA LEU A 89 2.26 -7.16 -8.19
C LEU A 89 3.17 -8.40 -8.18
N LEU A 90 4.40 -8.27 -8.67
CA LEU A 90 5.32 -9.40 -8.78
C LEU A 90 5.65 -10.00 -7.41
N SER A 91 5.86 -9.16 -6.40
CA SER A 91 6.07 -9.62 -5.03
C SER A 91 4.85 -10.31 -4.43
N ARG A 92 3.64 -9.85 -4.76
CA ARG A 92 2.39 -10.45 -4.28
C ARG A 92 2.09 -11.79 -4.93
N ILE A 93 2.42 -11.96 -6.21
CA ILE A 93 2.35 -13.26 -6.89
C ILE A 93 3.36 -14.23 -6.29
N GLY A 94 4.56 -13.75 -5.92
CA GLY A 94 5.55 -14.54 -5.20
C GLY A 94 6.22 -15.62 -6.06
N ASN A 95 6.16 -15.52 -7.40
CA ASN A 95 6.89 -16.41 -8.28
C ASN A 95 8.40 -16.14 -8.15
N ARG A 96 9.18 -17.21 -7.93
CA ARG A 96 10.64 -17.12 -7.72
C ARG A 96 11.36 -16.49 -8.91
N ASP A 97 10.86 -16.71 -10.12
CA ASP A 97 11.48 -16.22 -11.36
C ASP A 97 11.38 -14.69 -11.49
N ASP A 98 10.42 -14.06 -10.80
CA ASP A 98 10.22 -12.61 -10.84
C ASP A 98 11.25 -11.85 -10.00
N LYS A 99 12.02 -12.56 -9.16
CA LYS A 99 12.96 -11.93 -8.21
C LYS A 99 14.03 -11.11 -8.92
N ALA A 100 14.48 -11.53 -10.10
CA ALA A 100 15.45 -10.78 -10.89
C ALA A 100 14.88 -9.40 -11.31
N GLU A 101 13.61 -9.38 -11.70
CA GLU A 101 12.91 -8.19 -12.16
C GLU A 101 12.57 -7.23 -11.03
N ILE A 102 12.08 -7.76 -9.90
CA ILE A 102 11.88 -6.99 -8.66
C ILE A 102 13.18 -6.27 -8.27
N ARG A 103 14.32 -6.98 -8.29
CA ARG A 103 15.64 -6.39 -7.98
C ARG A 103 16.05 -5.32 -8.99
N ARG A 104 15.78 -5.52 -10.28
CA ARG A 104 16.06 -4.52 -11.33
C ARG A 104 15.23 -3.25 -11.15
N PHE A 105 13.94 -3.36 -10.85
CA PHE A 105 13.08 -2.20 -10.60
C PHE A 105 13.46 -1.48 -9.31
N ALA A 106 13.77 -2.21 -8.25
CA ALA A 106 14.24 -1.63 -7.00
C ALA A 106 15.57 -0.87 -7.17
N ALA A 107 16.48 -1.38 -8.01
CA ALA A 107 17.72 -0.67 -8.33
C ALA A 107 17.45 0.68 -9.01
N ARG A 108 16.42 0.75 -9.88
CA ARG A 108 15.99 2.01 -10.51
C ARG A 108 15.37 2.96 -9.50
N LEU A 109 14.51 2.46 -8.61
CA LEU A 109 13.95 3.27 -7.53
C LEU A 109 15.05 3.82 -6.62
N ILE A 110 15.99 2.99 -6.14
CA ILE A 110 17.11 3.46 -5.31
C ILE A 110 17.94 4.52 -6.04
N ALA A 111 18.25 4.30 -7.32
CA ALA A 111 18.99 5.27 -8.13
C ALA A 111 18.19 6.55 -8.46
N GLY A 112 16.86 6.49 -8.38
CA GLY A 112 15.97 7.60 -8.67
C GLY A 112 15.70 8.53 -7.49
N GLN A 113 16.18 8.19 -6.28
CA GLN A 113 16.03 9.09 -5.15
C GLN A 113 16.79 10.39 -5.39
N THR A 114 16.20 11.50 -4.97
CA THR A 114 16.80 12.83 -5.09
C THR A 114 17.52 13.23 -3.81
N THR A 115 18.30 14.31 -3.86
CA THR A 115 18.98 14.89 -2.69
C THR A 115 18.01 15.29 -1.58
N THR A 116 16.75 15.53 -1.91
CA THR A 116 15.67 15.87 -0.96
C THR A 116 14.99 14.63 -0.37
N GLY A 117 15.55 13.43 -0.53
CA GLY A 117 15.00 12.18 -0.01
C GLY A 117 13.70 11.72 -0.68
N GLY A 118 13.30 12.38 -1.76
CA GLY A 118 12.05 12.11 -2.48
C GLY A 118 12.29 11.54 -3.88
N TRP A 119 11.21 11.39 -4.64
CA TRP A 119 11.24 10.92 -6.02
C TRP A 119 10.50 11.89 -6.94
N SER A 120 10.97 11.96 -8.18
CA SER A 120 10.24 12.56 -9.29
C SER A 120 9.49 11.48 -10.09
N TYR A 121 8.83 11.86 -11.18
CA TYR A 121 8.06 10.95 -12.03
C TYR A 121 8.90 9.88 -12.74
N THR A 122 10.21 10.11 -12.88
CA THR A 122 11.09 9.26 -13.69
C THR A 122 12.35 8.89 -12.90
N CYS A 123 12.69 7.61 -12.93
CA CYS A 123 13.93 7.05 -12.40
C CYS A 123 14.95 6.79 -13.53
N PRO A 124 16.27 6.83 -13.24
CA PRO A 124 17.28 6.42 -14.21
C PRO A 124 17.20 4.91 -14.47
N LEU A 125 17.74 4.47 -15.62
CA LEU A 125 18.02 3.04 -15.79
C LEU A 125 19.18 2.67 -14.88
N ALA A 126 18.98 1.63 -14.08
CA ALA A 126 20.00 1.02 -13.24
C ALA A 126 19.86 -0.50 -13.31
N SER A 127 20.99 -1.20 -13.27
CA SER A 127 21.06 -2.66 -13.21
C SER A 127 20.97 -3.14 -11.75
N ALA A 128 20.51 -4.37 -11.55
CA ALA A 128 20.48 -4.97 -10.21
C ALA A 128 21.87 -5.09 -9.55
N SER A 129 22.97 -5.02 -10.32
CA SER A 129 24.33 -4.99 -9.78
C SER A 129 24.63 -3.73 -8.96
N SER A 130 23.95 -2.60 -9.21
CA SER A 130 24.12 -1.36 -8.43
C SER A 130 23.59 -1.47 -6.99
N LEU A 131 22.77 -2.47 -6.71
CA LEU A 131 22.29 -2.77 -5.35
C LEU A 131 23.45 -3.16 -4.43
N ASN A 132 24.39 -3.96 -4.96
CA ASN A 132 25.53 -4.49 -4.21
C ASN A 132 26.76 -3.59 -4.27
N ASN A 133 26.76 -2.56 -5.12
CA ASN A 133 27.85 -1.60 -5.26
C ASN A 133 27.30 -0.16 -5.20
N PRO A 134 27.10 0.41 -3.99
CA PRO A 134 26.59 1.77 -3.84
C PRO A 134 27.42 2.84 -4.56
N ARG A 135 28.75 2.64 -4.68
CA ARG A 135 29.65 3.56 -5.41
C ARG A 135 29.40 3.58 -6.92
N GLY A 136 28.78 2.53 -7.46
CA GLY A 136 28.40 2.42 -8.87
C GLY A 136 27.02 2.99 -9.20
N ARG A 137 26.30 3.56 -8.22
CA ARG A 137 24.99 4.17 -8.45
C ARG A 137 25.14 5.53 -9.15
N PRO A 138 24.17 5.95 -9.99
CA PRO A 138 24.10 7.31 -10.50
C PRO A 138 24.11 8.34 -9.36
N LYS A 139 24.60 9.55 -9.64
CA LYS A 139 24.46 10.68 -8.71
C LYS A 139 22.97 10.96 -8.47
N LEU A 140 22.62 11.29 -7.22
CA LEU A 140 21.26 11.65 -6.87
C LEU A 140 20.80 12.87 -7.67
N GLY A 141 19.55 12.84 -8.14
CA GLY A 141 18.95 13.99 -8.81
C GLY A 141 18.75 15.16 -7.86
N THR A 142 18.73 16.38 -8.39
CA THR A 142 18.47 17.61 -7.62
C THR A 142 17.02 18.08 -7.69
N SER A 143 16.16 17.38 -8.43
CA SER A 143 14.73 17.67 -8.46
C SER A 143 14.16 17.60 -7.03
N PRO A 144 13.26 18.52 -6.64
CA PRO A 144 12.61 18.45 -5.32
C PRO A 144 11.70 17.22 -5.17
N GLY A 145 11.37 16.56 -6.30
CA GLY A 145 10.39 15.48 -6.34
C GLY A 145 9.00 15.94 -5.88
N ASP A 146 8.11 14.98 -5.65
CA ASP A 146 6.81 15.22 -5.04
C ASP A 146 6.43 14.08 -4.06
N ASN A 147 5.48 14.36 -3.18
CA ASN A 147 5.08 13.42 -2.13
C ASN A 147 4.25 12.24 -2.65
N SER A 148 3.72 12.33 -3.88
CA SER A 148 3.00 11.24 -4.53
C SER A 148 3.95 10.19 -5.11
N CYS A 149 4.94 10.62 -5.89
CA CYS A 149 6.01 9.74 -6.37
C CYS A 149 6.79 9.13 -5.20
N THR A 150 7.06 9.91 -4.15
CA THR A 150 7.80 9.46 -2.98
C THR A 150 7.09 8.31 -2.25
N GLN A 151 5.78 8.41 -1.98
CA GLN A 151 5.08 7.30 -1.31
C GLN A 151 5.02 6.02 -2.15
N PHE A 152 4.91 6.13 -3.48
CA PHE A 152 4.95 4.95 -4.35
C PHE A 152 6.33 4.30 -4.33
N ALA A 153 7.40 5.10 -4.46
CA ALA A 153 8.76 4.59 -4.37
C ALA A 153 9.03 3.92 -3.03
N VAL A 154 8.57 4.51 -1.92
CA VAL A 154 8.67 3.91 -0.57
C VAL A 154 7.92 2.58 -0.50
N LEU A 155 6.69 2.53 -1.01
CA LEU A 155 5.88 1.32 -1.04
C LEU A 155 6.53 0.21 -1.89
N GLY A 156 7.08 0.56 -3.05
CA GLY A 156 7.83 -0.34 -3.92
C GLY A 156 9.12 -0.85 -3.25
N LEU A 157 9.92 0.05 -2.66
CA LEU A 157 11.18 -0.32 -2.00
C LEU A 157 10.95 -1.17 -0.76
N TRP A 158 9.97 -0.84 0.06
CA TRP A 158 9.58 -1.67 1.20
C TRP A 158 9.25 -3.09 0.74
N THR A 159 8.40 -3.22 -0.26
CA THR A 159 8.01 -4.51 -0.85
C THR A 159 9.23 -5.26 -1.40
N ALA A 160 10.08 -4.57 -2.16
CA ALA A 160 11.28 -5.16 -2.74
C ALA A 160 12.30 -5.61 -1.69
N SER A 161 12.29 -5.02 -0.49
CA SER A 161 13.22 -5.39 0.58
C SER A 161 13.10 -6.86 1.01
N ARG A 162 11.92 -7.47 0.79
CA ARG A 162 11.65 -8.92 0.96
C ARG A 162 12.50 -9.80 0.04
N SER A 163 13.09 -9.22 -1.01
CA SER A 163 14.04 -9.86 -1.93
C SER A 163 15.52 -9.60 -1.57
N ASN A 164 15.82 -9.40 -0.28
CA ASN A 164 17.14 -9.09 0.26
C ASN A 164 17.76 -7.84 -0.40
N ILE A 165 16.99 -6.76 -0.40
CA ILE A 165 17.44 -5.46 -0.89
C ILE A 165 17.55 -4.54 0.32
N ASN A 166 18.75 -4.00 0.55
CA ASN A 166 18.95 -2.97 1.57
C ASN A 166 18.32 -1.65 1.08
N ILE A 167 17.44 -1.09 1.90
CA ILE A 167 16.72 0.16 1.63
C ILE A 167 16.97 1.21 2.73
N ASP A 168 17.95 1.00 3.59
CA ASP A 168 18.17 1.81 4.79
C ASP A 168 18.54 3.25 4.41
N ASP A 169 19.54 3.44 3.53
CA ASP A 169 19.94 4.75 3.04
C ASP A 169 18.76 5.52 2.40
N PRO A 170 17.96 4.92 1.47
CA PRO A 170 16.74 5.55 1.00
C PRO A 170 15.78 5.97 2.10
N MET A 171 15.53 5.11 3.09
CA MET A 171 14.56 5.39 4.16
C MET A 171 15.05 6.48 5.14
N ILE A 172 16.35 6.64 5.32
CA ILE A 172 16.93 7.79 6.04
C ILE A 172 16.59 9.11 5.32
N GLY A 173 16.76 9.14 4.00
CA GLY A 173 16.38 10.31 3.18
C GLY A 173 14.90 10.62 3.27
N VAL A 174 14.05 9.59 3.24
CA VAL A 174 12.58 9.71 3.38
C VAL A 174 12.20 10.27 4.75
N ALA A 175 12.78 9.74 5.83
CA ALA A 175 12.52 10.24 7.19
C ALA A 175 12.87 11.73 7.29
N ARG A 176 14.07 12.10 6.84
CA ARG A 176 14.52 13.50 6.83
C ARG A 176 13.53 14.39 6.07
N ARG A 177 13.16 13.99 4.85
CA ARG A 177 12.21 14.74 4.00
C ARG A 177 10.94 15.08 4.77
N PHE A 178 10.25 14.08 5.30
CA PHE A 178 8.93 14.30 5.90
C PHE A 178 9.00 14.98 7.26
N VAL A 179 10.07 14.79 8.03
CA VAL A 179 10.30 15.54 9.28
C VAL A 179 10.55 17.02 9.01
N GLU A 180 11.35 17.35 7.99
CA GLU A 180 11.76 18.75 7.72
C GLU A 180 10.72 19.57 6.94
N THR A 181 9.69 18.94 6.37
CA THR A 181 8.82 19.59 5.38
C THR A 181 7.33 19.53 5.74
N GLN A 182 7.01 19.18 6.99
CA GLN A 182 5.65 19.28 7.51
C GLN A 182 5.25 20.76 7.62
N ASN A 183 4.06 21.10 7.14
CA ASN A 183 3.50 22.44 7.29
C ASN A 183 3.10 22.73 8.74
N GLU A 184 2.89 24.00 9.06
CA GLU A 184 2.46 24.44 10.41
C GLU A 184 1.11 23.83 10.84
N ASP A 185 0.29 23.37 9.91
CA ASP A 185 -0.99 22.70 10.18
C ASP A 185 -0.83 21.20 10.47
N GLY A 186 0.38 20.63 10.36
CA GLY A 186 0.63 19.20 10.53
C GLY A 186 0.53 18.37 9.25
N GLY A 187 0.04 18.96 8.16
CA GLY A 187 -0.07 18.29 6.88
C GLY A 187 1.19 18.41 6.02
N TRP A 188 1.13 17.77 4.86
CA TRP A 188 2.13 17.90 3.82
C TRP A 188 1.50 18.33 2.50
N SER A 189 2.20 19.19 1.77
CA SER A 189 1.84 19.64 0.43
C SER A 189 2.17 18.59 -0.64
N TYR A 190 1.83 18.87 -1.90
CA TYR A 190 2.18 17.98 -3.01
C TYR A 190 3.67 18.08 -3.36
N LYS A 191 4.20 19.31 -3.56
CA LYS A 191 5.64 19.57 -3.69
C LYS A 191 6.20 20.06 -2.36
N LEU A 192 7.53 20.06 -2.25
CA LEU A 192 8.18 20.63 -1.08
C LEU A 192 7.87 22.12 -0.96
N PRO A 193 7.46 22.60 0.23
CA PRO A 193 7.34 24.03 0.46
C PRO A 193 8.73 24.68 0.38
N THR A 194 8.80 25.89 -0.15
CA THR A 194 9.99 26.73 -0.10
C THR A 194 9.68 28.04 0.62
N GLU A 195 10.70 28.75 1.07
CA GLU A 195 10.54 30.10 1.64
C GLU A 195 9.79 31.06 0.70
N GLU A 196 10.00 30.89 -0.61
CA GLU A 196 9.40 31.71 -1.66
C GLU A 196 7.98 31.25 -2.06
N MET A 197 7.67 29.96 -1.87
CA MET A 197 6.41 29.35 -2.29
C MET A 197 5.90 28.39 -1.22
N LYS A 198 4.99 28.90 -0.37
CA LYS A 198 4.19 28.07 0.53
C LYS A 198 3.13 27.33 -0.28
N GLU A 199 3.11 26.00 -0.18
CA GLU A 199 2.06 25.17 -0.77
C GLU A 199 1.16 24.60 0.35
N PRO A 200 -0.18 24.70 0.23
CA PRO A 200 -1.07 24.18 1.26
C PRO A 200 -1.01 22.66 1.36
N SER A 201 -1.26 22.16 2.57
CA SER A 201 -1.39 20.74 2.84
C SER A 201 -2.51 20.10 2.01
N ARG A 202 -2.31 18.85 1.59
CA ARG A 202 -3.26 18.08 0.78
C ARG A 202 -3.58 16.76 1.48
N ASN A 203 -4.84 16.39 1.48
CA ASN A 203 -5.34 15.18 2.13
C ASN A 203 -4.52 13.91 1.83
N SER A 204 -4.39 13.53 0.56
CA SER A 204 -3.65 12.35 0.13
C SER A 204 -2.15 12.43 0.43
N MET A 205 -1.58 13.64 0.52
CA MET A 205 -0.16 13.86 0.79
C MET A 205 0.14 13.83 2.29
N THR A 206 -0.77 14.27 3.14
CA THR A 206 -0.64 14.08 4.59
C THR A 206 -0.63 12.61 4.96
N LEU A 207 -1.57 11.84 4.40
CA LEU A 207 -1.61 10.38 4.58
C LEU A 207 -0.37 9.70 3.96
N ALA A 208 0.18 10.25 2.87
CA ALA A 208 1.45 9.82 2.30
C ALA A 208 2.63 10.01 3.24
N GLY A 209 2.71 11.19 3.89
CA GLY A 209 3.76 11.51 4.84
C GLY A 209 3.74 10.59 6.05
N LEU A 210 2.56 10.36 6.63
CA LEU A 210 2.36 9.37 7.70
C LEU A 210 2.86 7.99 7.26
N PHE A 211 2.38 7.49 6.11
CA PHE A 211 2.83 6.20 5.57
C PHE A 211 4.36 6.13 5.42
N CYS A 212 4.98 7.17 4.86
CA CYS A 212 6.42 7.20 4.64
C CYS A 212 7.23 7.21 5.94
N LEU A 213 6.80 7.99 6.93
CA LEU A 213 7.42 8.01 8.27
C LEU A 213 7.28 6.65 8.97
N THR A 214 6.11 6.00 8.84
CA THR A 214 5.88 4.66 9.39
C THR A 214 6.84 3.63 8.78
N VAL A 215 6.98 3.62 7.44
CA VAL A 215 7.90 2.69 6.75
C VAL A 215 9.37 2.97 7.12
N ALA A 216 9.75 4.25 7.22
CA ALA A 216 11.10 4.62 7.60
C ALA A 216 11.44 4.19 9.04
N ARG A 217 10.49 4.37 9.98
CA ARG A 217 10.63 3.89 11.36
C ARG A 217 10.74 2.36 11.40
N ALA A 218 9.88 1.64 10.69
CA ALA A 218 9.93 0.19 10.61
C ALA A 218 11.28 -0.29 10.06
N THR A 219 11.80 0.35 9.02
CA THR A 219 13.12 0.03 8.46
C THR A 219 14.25 0.21 9.48
N LYS A 220 14.23 1.31 10.25
CA LYS A 220 15.19 1.54 11.35
C LYS A 220 15.12 0.43 12.41
N ILE A 221 13.92 0.05 12.83
CA ILE A 221 13.70 -1.04 13.80
C ILE A 221 14.28 -2.36 13.27
N ARG A 222 14.06 -2.68 11.98
CA ARG A 222 14.62 -3.88 11.34
C ARG A 222 16.14 -3.89 11.40
N SER A 223 16.78 -2.77 11.06
CA SER A 223 18.25 -2.65 11.09
C SER A 223 18.79 -2.85 12.50
N MET A 224 18.23 -2.14 13.49
CA MET A 224 18.65 -2.27 14.90
C MET A 224 18.48 -3.70 15.41
N SER A 225 17.37 -4.36 15.07
CA SER A 225 17.14 -5.76 15.44
C SER A 225 18.16 -6.71 14.82
N GLN A 226 18.56 -6.48 13.57
CA GLN A 226 19.59 -7.29 12.90
C GLN A 226 20.97 -7.08 13.51
N ASP A 227 21.30 -5.87 13.95
CA ASP A 227 22.58 -5.57 14.58
C ASP A 227 22.66 -6.18 15.98
N ILE A 228 21.58 -6.08 16.78
CA ILE A 228 21.48 -6.76 18.09
C ILE A 228 21.62 -8.28 17.94
N LEU A 229 20.95 -8.90 16.95
CA LEU A 229 21.08 -10.35 16.70
C LEU A 229 22.50 -10.77 16.29
N LYS A 230 23.29 -9.88 15.69
CA LYS A 230 24.71 -10.13 15.38
C LYS A 230 25.61 -9.93 16.60
N GLU A 231 25.23 -9.08 17.54
CA GLU A 231 26.07 -8.65 18.67
C GLU A 231 25.76 -9.36 20.01
N ALA A 232 24.53 -9.82 20.26
CA ALA A 232 24.15 -10.48 21.51
C ALA A 232 22.98 -11.48 21.35
N GLY A 233 23.15 -12.69 21.92
CA GLY A 233 22.25 -13.84 21.77
C GLY A 233 20.99 -13.86 22.64
N THR A 234 20.38 -12.73 23.02
CA THR A 234 19.11 -12.73 23.77
C THR A 234 18.29 -11.47 23.52
N ARG A 235 16.98 -11.66 23.30
CA ARG A 235 15.96 -10.64 23.04
C ARG A 235 15.39 -10.13 24.37
N GLU A 236 15.61 -8.87 24.72
CA GLU A 236 14.71 -8.18 25.66
C GLU A 236 13.53 -7.59 24.87
N GLU A 237 12.31 -7.81 25.37
CA GLU A 237 11.10 -7.22 24.81
C GLU A 237 11.08 -5.72 25.04
N THR A 238 11.48 -4.95 24.02
CA THR A 238 11.33 -3.50 24.02
C THR A 238 9.85 -3.13 23.87
N LYS A 239 9.42 -2.09 24.63
CA LYS A 239 8.12 -1.39 24.52
C LYS A 239 7.62 -1.34 23.08
N LYS A 240 6.31 -1.49 22.85
CA LYS A 240 5.67 -1.42 21.52
C LYS A 240 6.16 -0.16 20.79
N GLU A 241 7.06 -0.34 19.83
CA GLU A 241 7.65 0.77 19.07
C GLU A 241 6.58 1.56 18.29
N GLY A 242 5.43 0.95 17.97
CA GLY A 242 4.25 1.65 17.47
C GLY A 242 3.79 2.79 18.38
N ASP A 243 3.82 2.61 19.71
CA ASP A 243 3.46 3.65 20.67
C ASP A 243 4.47 4.81 20.63
N THR A 244 5.75 4.50 20.41
CA THR A 244 6.80 5.53 20.28
C THR A 244 6.66 6.36 18.99
N LEU A 245 6.23 5.73 17.89
CA LEU A 245 5.96 6.42 16.63
C LEU A 245 4.74 7.35 16.76
N ILE A 246 3.65 6.86 17.37
CA ILE A 246 2.43 7.66 17.56
C ILE A 246 2.69 8.86 18.48
N SER A 247 3.59 8.71 19.46
CA SER A 247 3.99 9.79 20.37
C SER A 247 4.98 10.80 19.78
N ASP A 248 5.53 10.55 18.59
CA ASP A 248 6.41 11.51 17.91
C ASP A 248 5.63 12.78 17.54
N PRO A 249 6.07 13.99 17.92
CA PRO A 249 5.29 15.21 17.72
C PRO A 249 4.93 15.51 16.25
N ILE A 250 5.84 15.19 15.31
CA ILE A 250 5.58 15.38 13.88
C ILE A 250 4.52 14.38 13.43
N PHE A 251 4.66 13.12 13.82
CA PHE A 251 3.71 12.08 13.46
C PHE A 251 2.32 12.32 14.07
N ALA A 252 2.24 12.68 15.36
CA ALA A 252 1.01 12.98 16.07
C ALA A 252 0.24 14.12 15.41
N LYS A 253 0.92 15.22 15.07
CA LYS A 253 0.31 16.36 14.38
C LYS A 253 -0.17 16.00 12.97
N GLY A 254 0.56 15.13 12.29
CA GLY A 254 0.13 14.54 11.01
C GLY A 254 -1.14 13.69 11.14
N LEU A 255 -1.24 12.90 12.21
CA LEU A 255 -2.43 12.09 12.52
C LEU A 255 -3.65 12.96 12.85
N GLU A 256 -3.46 14.07 13.59
CA GLU A 256 -4.53 15.04 13.85
C GLU A 256 -5.10 15.59 12.55
N MET A 257 -4.23 16.09 11.67
CA MET A 257 -4.63 16.59 10.34
C MET A 257 -5.27 15.51 9.46
N ALA A 258 -4.77 14.26 9.53
CA ALA A 258 -5.41 13.13 8.85
C ALA A 258 -6.83 12.86 9.36
N GLY A 259 -7.07 13.05 10.67
CA GLY A 259 -8.39 12.99 11.28
C GLY A 259 -9.35 14.09 10.78
N GLU A 260 -8.86 15.31 10.59
CA GLU A 260 -9.63 16.40 9.98
C GLU A 260 -10.00 16.08 8.52
N TYR A 261 -9.06 15.57 7.72
CA TYR A 261 -9.35 15.15 6.35
C TYR A 261 -10.32 13.96 6.30
N ALA A 262 -10.21 13.00 7.20
CA ALA A 262 -11.16 11.89 7.31
C ALA A 262 -12.56 12.41 7.66
N ALA A 263 -12.67 13.41 8.54
CA ALA A 263 -13.94 14.06 8.86
C ALA A 263 -14.55 14.78 7.63
N GLY A 264 -13.75 15.16 6.64
CA GLY A 264 -14.20 15.77 5.39
C GLY A 264 -14.65 14.78 4.30
N ILE A 265 -14.47 13.46 4.47
CA ILE A 265 -14.82 12.45 3.45
C ILE A 265 -16.30 12.58 3.04
N ASN A 266 -16.54 12.58 1.73
CA ASN A 266 -17.86 12.70 1.12
C ASN A 266 -17.85 12.14 -0.33
N ALA A 267 -18.98 12.15 -1.02
CA ALA A 267 -19.14 11.60 -2.37
C ALA A 267 -18.16 12.15 -3.44
N SER A 268 -17.68 13.39 -3.30
CA SER A 268 -16.71 13.98 -4.24
C SER A 268 -15.24 13.65 -3.91
N SER A 269 -15.00 12.89 -2.83
CA SER A 269 -13.63 12.49 -2.44
C SER A 269 -13.00 11.63 -3.51
N ALA A 270 -11.79 12.01 -3.95
CA ALA A 270 -11.01 11.22 -4.92
C ALA A 270 -10.70 9.83 -4.36
N ARG A 271 -10.78 8.78 -5.19
CA ARG A 271 -10.54 7.40 -4.71
C ARG A 271 -9.10 7.20 -4.31
N TYR A 272 -8.17 7.92 -4.93
CA TYR A 272 -6.79 8.00 -4.48
C TYR A 272 -6.64 8.47 -3.02
N PHE A 273 -7.42 9.48 -2.59
CA PHE A 273 -7.41 9.92 -1.19
C PHE A 273 -7.98 8.84 -0.27
N LEU A 274 -9.11 8.21 -0.65
CA LEU A 274 -9.69 7.13 0.12
C LEU A 274 -8.70 5.97 0.30
N TRP A 275 -8.03 5.54 -0.77
CA TRP A 275 -7.00 4.51 -0.70
C TRP A 275 -5.81 4.91 0.19
N SER A 276 -5.37 6.17 0.16
CA SER A 276 -4.36 6.67 1.11
C SER A 276 -4.83 6.62 2.57
N THR A 277 -6.11 6.93 2.82
CA THR A 277 -6.74 6.80 4.14
C THR A 277 -6.77 5.35 4.61
N GLU A 278 -7.23 4.43 3.75
CA GLU A 278 -7.28 3.00 4.04
C GLU A 278 -5.91 2.43 4.34
N ARG A 279 -4.89 2.76 3.52
CA ARG A 279 -3.51 2.35 3.79
C ARG A 279 -3.03 2.74 5.17
N VAL A 280 -3.22 3.99 5.61
CA VAL A 280 -2.78 4.41 6.95
C VAL A 280 -3.61 3.76 8.04
N GLY A 281 -4.94 3.72 7.88
CA GLY A 281 -5.85 3.10 8.84
C GLY A 281 -5.54 1.62 9.05
N VAL A 282 -5.34 0.87 7.96
CA VAL A 282 -5.00 -0.56 8.00
C VAL A 282 -3.58 -0.77 8.51
N LEU A 283 -2.60 0.00 8.03
CA LEU A 283 -1.20 -0.14 8.42
C LEU A 283 -1.00 0.04 9.94
N LEU A 284 -1.67 1.04 10.51
CA LEU A 284 -1.59 1.39 11.93
C LEU A 284 -2.62 0.65 12.79
N GLY A 285 -3.55 -0.10 12.20
CA GLY A 285 -4.62 -0.78 12.94
C GLY A 285 -5.64 0.18 13.57
N LEU A 286 -5.84 1.35 12.97
CA LEU A 286 -6.74 2.38 13.48
C LEU A 286 -8.17 2.14 12.94
N GLU A 287 -9.13 1.99 13.83
CA GLU A 287 -10.56 1.98 13.45
C GLU A 287 -11.06 3.41 13.18
N ASN A 288 -10.47 4.40 13.85
CA ASN A 288 -10.84 5.81 13.73
C ASN A 288 -9.63 6.66 13.37
N LEU A 289 -9.85 7.67 12.53
CA LEU A 289 -8.92 8.79 12.35
C LEU A 289 -9.57 10.03 12.97
N GLY A 290 -8.97 10.55 14.04
CA GLY A 290 -9.64 11.49 14.93
C GLY A 290 -10.92 10.85 15.50
N LYS A 291 -12.07 11.51 15.29
CA LYS A 291 -13.39 11.01 15.71
C LYS A 291 -14.15 10.26 14.61
N THR A 292 -13.52 10.03 13.46
CA THR A 292 -14.18 9.52 12.28
C THR A 292 -13.86 8.04 12.08
N ASP A 293 -14.90 7.19 12.05
CA ASP A 293 -14.82 5.88 11.43
C ASP A 293 -14.59 6.08 9.93
N TRP A 294 -13.31 6.05 9.56
CA TRP A 294 -12.87 6.38 8.21
C TRP A 294 -13.36 5.35 7.19
N PHE A 295 -13.53 4.10 7.60
CA PHE A 295 -13.93 3.03 6.70
C PHE A 295 -15.42 3.14 6.38
N SER A 296 -16.27 3.22 7.41
CA SER A 296 -17.71 3.36 7.22
C SER A 296 -18.02 4.58 6.35
N LYS A 297 -17.40 5.73 6.66
CA LYS A 297 -17.61 6.97 5.91
C LYS A 297 -17.13 6.89 4.46
N GLY A 298 -15.95 6.32 4.22
CA GLY A 298 -15.42 6.12 2.88
C GLY A 298 -16.23 5.11 2.06
N ALA A 299 -16.68 4.02 2.69
CA ALA A 299 -17.50 3.00 2.06
C ALA A 299 -18.86 3.56 1.61
N SER A 300 -19.53 4.35 2.48
CA SER A 300 -20.76 5.05 2.12
C SER A 300 -20.55 6.00 0.93
N ALA A 301 -19.43 6.74 0.91
CA ALA A 301 -19.11 7.62 -0.21
C ALA A 301 -18.88 6.85 -1.53
N LEU A 302 -18.23 5.69 -1.48
CA LEU A 302 -18.01 4.82 -2.64
C LEU A 302 -19.32 4.23 -3.15
N ILE A 303 -20.14 3.65 -2.27
CA ILE A 303 -21.41 3.02 -2.65
C ILE A 303 -22.35 4.03 -3.29
N GLN A 304 -22.44 5.24 -2.75
CA GLN A 304 -23.28 6.32 -3.30
C GLN A 304 -22.88 6.75 -4.72
N THR A 305 -21.63 6.51 -5.11
CA THR A 305 -21.03 7.06 -6.34
C THR A 305 -20.64 5.99 -7.36
N GLN A 306 -20.91 4.72 -7.04
CA GLN A 306 -20.67 3.62 -7.98
C GLN A 306 -21.63 3.73 -9.17
N LYS A 307 -21.10 3.52 -10.38
CA LYS A 307 -21.89 3.50 -11.61
C LYS A 307 -22.60 2.16 -11.80
N GLU A 308 -23.58 2.14 -12.69
CA GLU A 308 -24.34 0.93 -13.03
C GLU A 308 -23.45 -0.20 -13.56
N ASP A 309 -22.41 0.13 -14.31
CA ASP A 309 -21.40 -0.82 -14.82
C ASP A 309 -20.44 -1.34 -13.74
N GLY A 310 -20.60 -0.91 -12.49
CA GLY A 310 -19.75 -1.27 -11.34
C GLY A 310 -18.51 -0.39 -11.18
N SER A 311 -18.22 0.51 -12.12
CA SER A 311 -17.03 1.36 -12.08
C SER A 311 -17.17 2.61 -11.20
N TRP A 312 -16.02 3.20 -10.89
CA TRP A 312 -15.89 4.59 -10.45
C TRP A 312 -15.05 5.35 -11.49
N GLU A 313 -15.30 6.65 -11.65
CA GLU A 313 -14.65 7.46 -12.68
C GLU A 313 -14.38 8.89 -12.18
N ASP A 314 -13.22 9.42 -12.56
CA ASP A 314 -12.88 10.84 -12.50
C ASP A 314 -12.36 11.31 -13.88
N SER A 315 -11.82 12.52 -13.95
CA SER A 315 -11.26 13.07 -15.20
C SER A 315 -10.05 12.31 -15.75
N ARG A 316 -9.46 11.38 -14.98
CA ARG A 316 -8.31 10.54 -15.36
C ARG A 316 -8.73 9.12 -15.77
N GLY A 317 -10.03 8.81 -15.70
CA GLY A 317 -10.61 7.57 -16.24
C GLY A 317 -11.08 6.57 -15.18
N LYS A 318 -11.61 5.45 -15.65
CA LYS A 318 -12.33 4.47 -14.81
C LYS A 318 -11.43 3.47 -14.08
N LEU A 319 -10.30 3.11 -14.68
CA LEU A 319 -9.51 1.94 -14.26
C LEU A 319 -8.85 2.16 -12.90
N ALA A 320 -8.10 3.25 -12.76
CA ALA A 320 -7.41 3.57 -11.50
C ALA A 320 -8.41 3.85 -10.37
N GLU A 321 -9.47 4.62 -10.65
CA GLU A 321 -10.51 4.94 -9.66
C GLU A 321 -11.23 3.67 -9.19
N THR A 322 -11.56 2.74 -10.09
CA THR A 322 -12.19 1.47 -9.70
C THR A 322 -11.23 0.57 -8.92
N ALA A 323 -9.95 0.48 -9.33
CA ALA A 323 -8.95 -0.29 -8.59
C ALA A 323 -8.76 0.23 -7.15
N PHE A 324 -8.62 1.55 -6.97
CA PHE A 324 -8.52 2.15 -5.64
C PHE A 324 -9.80 1.95 -4.81
N ALA A 325 -10.99 2.05 -5.43
CA ALA A 325 -12.25 1.81 -4.74
C ALA A 325 -12.35 0.38 -4.19
N ILE A 326 -12.04 -0.65 -4.99
CA ILE A 326 -12.15 -2.04 -4.53
C ILE A 326 -11.03 -2.44 -3.56
N LEU A 327 -9.86 -1.81 -3.64
CA LEU A 327 -8.81 -1.96 -2.61
C LEU A 327 -9.28 -1.37 -1.27
N PHE A 328 -9.90 -0.18 -1.31
CA PHE A 328 -10.48 0.45 -0.13
C PHE A 328 -11.56 -0.42 0.52
N LEU A 329 -12.58 -0.83 -0.26
CA LEU A 329 -13.70 -1.64 0.24
C LEU A 329 -13.24 -2.99 0.78
N ARG A 330 -12.08 -3.49 0.32
CA ARG A 330 -11.46 -4.71 0.83
C ARG A 330 -10.63 -4.52 2.10
N LYS A 331 -10.21 -3.29 2.43
CA LYS A 331 -9.15 -3.03 3.43
C LYS A 331 -7.85 -3.81 3.10
N ALA A 332 -7.37 -3.68 1.88
CA ALA A 332 -6.20 -4.39 1.38
C ALA A 332 -4.90 -4.00 2.12
N ASN A 333 -4.34 -4.91 2.92
CA ASN A 333 -3.12 -4.64 3.66
C ASN A 333 -1.85 -4.96 2.83
N LEU A 334 -1.32 -3.97 2.11
CA LEU A 334 -0.08 -4.13 1.31
C LEU A 334 1.23 -4.16 2.14
N GLY A 335 1.14 -3.87 3.44
CA GLY A 335 2.30 -3.70 4.34
C GLY A 335 2.15 -4.39 5.69
N SER A 336 1.50 -5.56 5.75
CA SER A 336 1.18 -6.19 7.04
C SER A 336 2.41 -6.62 7.85
N ASP A 337 3.57 -6.80 7.21
CA ASP A 337 4.86 -6.95 7.87
C ASP A 337 5.28 -5.70 8.67
N ILE A 338 4.99 -4.50 8.16
CA ILE A 338 5.16 -3.24 8.92
C ILE A 338 4.22 -3.23 10.12
N SER A 339 2.93 -3.55 9.91
CA SER A 339 1.95 -3.60 11.00
C SER A 339 2.42 -4.52 12.12
N ARG A 340 2.96 -5.70 11.77
CA ARG A 340 3.52 -6.65 12.74
C ARG A 340 4.76 -6.13 13.45
N MET A 341 5.66 -5.46 12.74
CA MET A 341 6.84 -4.90 13.35
C MET A 341 6.53 -3.78 14.35
N LEU A 342 5.45 -3.03 14.11
CA LEU A 342 5.04 -1.95 14.99
C LEU A 342 4.18 -2.43 16.17
N ASN A 343 3.27 -3.37 15.89
CA ASN A 343 2.21 -3.77 16.83
C ASN A 343 2.42 -5.16 17.46
N GLY A 344 3.34 -5.97 16.92
CA GLY A 344 3.50 -7.39 17.24
C GLY A 344 2.75 -8.33 16.28
N GLU A 345 3.05 -9.63 16.34
CA GLU A 345 2.23 -10.66 15.68
C GLU A 345 0.87 -10.74 16.40
N PRO A 346 -0.27 -10.70 15.69
CA PRO A 346 -1.55 -10.96 16.32
C PRO A 346 -1.58 -12.40 16.84
N GLU A 347 -1.92 -12.59 18.11
CA GLU A 347 -2.01 -13.93 18.72
C GLU A 347 -3.03 -14.81 17.96
N LYS A 348 -4.15 -14.21 17.53
CA LYS A 348 -5.20 -14.89 16.76
C LYS A 348 -5.15 -14.47 15.28
N LYS A 349 -4.55 -15.33 14.47
CA LYS A 349 -4.21 -15.10 13.06
C LYS A 349 -5.33 -15.41 12.07
N PHE A 350 -6.42 -16.06 12.48
CA PHE A 350 -7.47 -16.48 11.57
C PHE A 350 -8.82 -16.04 12.12
N GLN A 351 -9.56 -15.25 11.36
CA GLN A 351 -10.87 -14.73 11.76
C GLN A 351 -11.94 -15.18 10.77
N ILE A 352 -13.00 -15.80 11.27
CA ILE A 352 -14.19 -16.05 10.45
C ILE A 352 -15.03 -14.78 10.47
N TYR A 353 -14.78 -13.88 9.52
CA TYR A 353 -15.37 -12.55 9.56
C TYR A 353 -16.84 -12.53 9.10
N THR A 354 -17.30 -13.59 8.46
CA THR A 354 -18.69 -13.80 8.01
C THR A 354 -19.66 -14.16 9.13
N GLN A 355 -19.16 -14.55 10.30
CA GLN A 355 -20.00 -14.83 11.47
C GLN A 355 -20.20 -13.57 12.32
N GLU A 356 -21.38 -13.43 12.92
CA GLU A 356 -21.76 -12.26 13.73
C GLU A 356 -20.74 -11.90 14.82
N LYS A 357 -20.19 -12.91 15.51
CA LYS A 357 -19.19 -12.73 16.58
C LYS A 357 -17.76 -12.60 16.09
N LYS A 358 -17.53 -12.74 14.78
CA LYS A 358 -16.22 -12.67 14.11
C LYS A 358 -15.13 -13.43 14.87
N PRO A 359 -15.36 -14.73 15.20
CA PRO A 359 -14.46 -15.47 16.08
C PRO A 359 -13.06 -15.57 15.47
N GLU A 360 -12.07 -15.43 16.34
CA GLU A 360 -10.67 -15.44 15.97
C GLU A 360 -9.95 -16.66 16.57
N PHE A 361 -9.00 -17.20 15.82
CA PHE A 361 -8.30 -18.44 16.08
C PHE A 361 -6.81 -18.26 15.85
N GLU A 362 -6.00 -19.01 16.59
CA GLU A 362 -4.54 -19.00 16.46
C GLU A 362 -4.06 -19.76 15.21
N THR A 363 -4.83 -20.78 14.77
CA THR A 363 -4.46 -21.68 13.66
C THR A 363 -5.54 -21.77 12.59
N LEU A 364 -5.13 -22.04 11.34
CA LEU A 364 -6.07 -22.22 10.22
C LEU A 364 -6.97 -23.42 10.47
N GLN A 365 -6.42 -24.51 11.03
CA GLN A 365 -7.17 -25.73 11.34
C GLN A 365 -8.31 -25.45 12.33
N ALA A 366 -8.06 -24.65 13.38
CA ALA A 366 -9.10 -24.27 14.33
C ALA A 366 -10.17 -23.39 13.68
N ALA A 367 -9.77 -22.46 12.81
CA ALA A 367 -10.71 -21.64 12.05
C ALA A 367 -11.55 -22.48 11.07
N VAL A 368 -10.95 -23.41 10.34
CA VAL A 368 -11.66 -24.31 9.41
C VAL A 368 -12.62 -25.22 10.18
N ALA A 369 -12.23 -25.76 11.32
CA ALA A 369 -13.10 -26.60 12.15
C ALA A 369 -14.32 -25.84 12.72
N ALA A 370 -14.18 -24.53 12.94
CA ALA A 370 -15.26 -23.66 13.41
C ALA A 370 -16.07 -23.00 12.27
N ALA A 371 -15.60 -23.13 11.03
CA ALA A 371 -16.25 -22.56 9.86
C ALA A 371 -17.43 -23.43 9.39
N LYS A 372 -18.46 -22.75 8.88
CA LYS A 372 -19.61 -23.35 8.21
C LYS A 372 -19.42 -23.25 6.70
N ALA A 373 -20.17 -24.04 5.94
CA ALA A 373 -20.17 -23.92 4.48
C ALA A 373 -20.51 -22.47 4.07
N GLY A 374 -19.64 -21.87 3.25
CA GLY A 374 -19.76 -20.47 2.82
C GLY A 374 -19.07 -19.44 3.71
N ASP A 375 -18.51 -19.84 4.86
CA ASP A 375 -17.73 -18.92 5.70
C ASP A 375 -16.40 -18.55 5.03
N LEU A 376 -16.01 -17.29 5.21
CA LEU A 376 -14.73 -16.78 4.72
C LEU A 376 -13.80 -16.57 5.92
N ILE A 377 -12.66 -17.26 5.89
CA ILE A 377 -11.60 -17.11 6.88
C ILE A 377 -10.66 -16.01 6.39
N ARG A 378 -10.69 -14.86 7.05
CA ARG A 378 -9.69 -13.82 6.90
C ARG A 378 -8.46 -14.25 7.68
N VAL A 379 -7.30 -14.21 7.02
CA VAL A 379 -6.03 -14.35 7.73
C VAL A 379 -5.56 -12.98 8.17
N ASN A 380 -5.43 -12.79 9.47
CA ASN A 380 -4.85 -11.63 10.11
C ASN A 380 -3.32 -11.78 10.11
N GLY A 381 -2.65 -11.00 9.25
CA GLY A 381 -1.20 -11.02 9.04
C GLY A 381 -0.77 -11.74 7.75
N ASP A 382 0.44 -11.45 7.24
CA ASP A 382 1.00 -12.12 6.06
C ASP A 382 2.05 -13.15 6.51
N GLY A 383 1.68 -14.43 6.52
CA GLY A 383 2.67 -15.49 6.33
C GLY A 383 3.15 -15.50 4.87
N PRO A 384 4.19 -16.29 4.53
CA PRO A 384 3.91 -17.48 3.78
C PRO A 384 3.21 -18.45 4.74
N PHE A 385 1.88 -18.48 4.74
CA PHE A 385 1.21 -19.63 5.35
C PHE A 385 1.48 -20.77 4.39
N GLY A 386 2.34 -21.71 4.80
CA GLY A 386 2.37 -22.99 4.13
C GLY A 386 0.94 -23.50 4.20
N VAL A 387 0.27 -23.60 3.06
CA VAL A 387 -0.97 -24.38 2.90
C VAL A 387 -0.61 -25.69 2.21
N PRO A 388 0.34 -26.50 2.76
CA PRO A 388 0.56 -27.79 2.17
C PRO A 388 -0.70 -28.60 2.57
N HIS A 389 -1.45 -29.07 1.57
CA HIS A 389 -2.50 -30.08 1.73
C HIS A 389 -3.85 -29.64 2.36
N LEU A 390 -4.48 -28.56 1.88
CA LEU A 390 -5.95 -28.47 2.03
C LEU A 390 -6.61 -29.22 0.87
N GLU A 391 -6.92 -30.50 1.07
CA GLU A 391 -8.02 -31.13 0.34
C GLU A 391 -9.32 -30.69 1.04
N ILE A 392 -10.09 -29.86 0.33
CA ILE A 392 -11.46 -29.54 0.72
C ILE A 392 -12.32 -30.60 0.03
N ASP A 393 -12.82 -31.56 0.80
CA ASP A 393 -13.86 -32.50 0.35
C ASP A 393 -15.21 -31.79 0.14
#